data_AF-A0A9D8QK67-F1
#
_entry.id   AF-A0A9D8QK67-F1
#
_cell.length_a   1.000
_cell.length_b   1.000
_cell.length_c   1.000
_cell.angle_alpha   90.00
_cell.angle_beta   90.00
_cell.angle_gamma   90.00
#
_symmetry.space_group_name_H-M   'P 1'
#
loop_
_entity.id
_entity.type
_entity.pdbx_description
1 polymer ?
#
loop_
_entity_poly.entity_id
_entity_poly.type
_entity_poly.pdbx_seq_one_letter_code
_entity_poly.pdbx_strand_id
1 'polypeptide(L)'
;MRQLPLDDTRYAQFLDDLRALVQPDSWLNDRQALRRFFDMHRAWFGPRTAAAMDEASDDLLRTMLHIAVLAASELSDLHDESRKWLAERGHSLPPWDVTVPRSAQRMISFGNRIYGVVEWEPVRRVQLAPGLDEPDRTWATALAVGIGERPQWTNEEVCRYAAYLVMGVSEFSEQRWRSDDELAAWFRVPADAVRFRRELPDQLSAV
;
A
#
# COMPACT_ATOMS: atom_id res chain seq x y z
N MET A 1 -22.56 15.94 -11.90
CA MET A 1 -21.53 14.93 -12.23
C MET A 1 -22.06 14.08 -13.36
N ARG A 2 -21.40 14.03 -14.53
CA ARG A 2 -21.76 13.08 -15.59
C ARG A 2 -21.25 11.71 -15.16
N GLN A 3 -22.16 10.78 -14.86
CA GLN A 3 -21.82 9.36 -14.77
C GLN A 3 -21.22 8.95 -16.12
N LEU A 4 -19.99 8.43 -16.10
CA LEU A 4 -19.48 7.68 -17.23
C LEU A 4 -20.42 6.49 -17.42
N PRO A 5 -20.97 6.25 -18.62
CA PRO A 5 -21.72 5.04 -18.90
C PRO A 5 -20.72 3.89 -18.91
N LEU A 6 -20.47 3.29 -17.74
CA LEU A 6 -20.00 1.92 -17.71
C LEU A 6 -21.16 1.11 -18.29
N ASP A 7 -20.92 0.42 -19.40
CA ASP A 7 -21.95 -0.36 -20.08
C ASP A 7 -22.22 -1.61 -19.24
N ASP A 8 -23.10 -1.45 -18.23
CA ASP A 8 -23.42 -2.46 -17.23
C ASP A 8 -23.84 -3.80 -17.87
N THR A 9 -24.45 -3.75 -19.07
CA THR A 9 -24.86 -4.95 -19.80
C THR A 9 -23.66 -5.69 -20.40
N ARG A 10 -22.71 -4.98 -21.00
CA ARG A 10 -21.46 -5.59 -21.51
C ARG A 10 -20.62 -6.15 -20.37
N TYR A 11 -20.56 -5.44 -19.26
CA TYR A 11 -19.83 -5.90 -18.08
C TYR A 11 -20.46 -7.16 -17.48
N ALA A 12 -21.79 -7.21 -17.34
CA ALA A 12 -22.48 -8.42 -16.89
C ALA A 12 -22.22 -9.62 -17.79
N GLN A 13 -22.31 -9.44 -19.12
CA GLN A 13 -21.99 -10.50 -20.09
C GLN A 13 -20.53 -10.98 -19.96
N PHE A 14 -19.58 -10.06 -19.77
CA PHE A 14 -18.17 -10.42 -19.52
C PHE A 14 -18.02 -11.33 -18.32
N LEU A 15 -18.70 -11.02 -17.22
CA LEU A 15 -18.61 -11.80 -15.99
C LEU A 15 -19.23 -13.19 -16.15
N ASP A 16 -20.36 -13.29 -16.86
CA ASP A 16 -20.98 -14.58 -17.18
C ASP A 16 -20.07 -15.46 -18.04
N ASP A 17 -19.46 -14.88 -19.08
CA ASP A 17 -18.53 -15.59 -19.97
C ASP A 17 -17.25 -16.00 -19.21
N LEU A 18 -16.74 -15.13 -18.33
CA LEU A 18 -15.57 -15.41 -17.50
C LEU A 18 -15.86 -16.55 -16.51
N ARG A 19 -17.03 -16.53 -15.87
CA ARG A 19 -17.47 -17.64 -14.99
C ARG A 19 -17.60 -18.94 -15.78
N ALA A 20 -18.24 -18.92 -16.95
CA ALA A 20 -18.42 -20.10 -17.79
C ALA A 20 -17.07 -20.72 -18.22
N LEU A 21 -16.04 -19.90 -18.37
CA LEU A 21 -14.69 -20.36 -18.67
C LEU A 21 -13.97 -20.95 -17.45
N VAL A 22 -14.04 -20.29 -16.29
CA VAL A 22 -13.26 -20.64 -15.09
C VAL A 22 -13.92 -21.75 -14.25
N GLN A 23 -15.25 -21.79 -14.16
CA GLN A 23 -15.95 -22.70 -13.26
C GLN A 23 -15.74 -24.20 -13.59
N PRO A 24 -15.72 -24.64 -14.86
CA PRO A 24 -15.47 -26.04 -15.19
C PRO A 24 -13.99 -26.46 -15.03
N ASP A 25 -13.07 -25.50 -15.14
CA ASP A 25 -11.62 -25.70 -15.05
C ASP A 25 -10.98 -24.45 -14.43
N SER A 26 -10.89 -24.42 -13.10
CA SER A 26 -10.33 -23.29 -12.37
C SER A 26 -8.84 -23.08 -12.64
N TRP A 27 -8.19 -24.00 -13.37
CA TRP A 27 -6.78 -23.91 -13.73
C TRP A 27 -6.56 -23.48 -15.18
N LEU A 28 -7.64 -23.35 -15.96
CA LEU A 28 -7.61 -22.87 -17.34
C LEU A 28 -6.60 -23.63 -18.22
N ASN A 29 -6.57 -24.96 -18.10
CA ASN A 29 -5.68 -25.84 -18.82
C ASN A 29 -6.02 -25.89 -20.33
N ASP A 30 -7.29 -25.71 -20.69
CA ASP A 30 -7.71 -25.61 -22.10
C ASP A 30 -7.25 -24.28 -22.73
N ARG A 31 -6.10 -24.37 -23.41
CA ARG A 31 -5.47 -23.26 -24.15
C ARG A 31 -6.37 -22.71 -25.26
N GLN A 32 -7.15 -23.57 -25.91
CA GLN A 32 -8.00 -23.14 -27.01
C GLN A 32 -9.22 -22.38 -26.50
N ALA A 33 -9.81 -22.81 -25.37
CA ALA A 33 -10.86 -22.06 -24.70
C ALA A 33 -10.36 -20.70 -24.20
N LEU A 34 -9.16 -20.66 -23.58
CA LEU A 34 -8.50 -19.45 -23.12
C LEU A 34 -8.33 -18.41 -24.25
N ARG A 35 -7.79 -18.83 -25.40
CA ARG A 35 -7.60 -17.92 -26.55
C ARG A 35 -8.91 -17.44 -27.13
N ARG A 36 -9.88 -18.34 -27.30
CA ARG A 36 -11.22 -18.00 -27.80
C ARG A 36 -11.92 -16.96 -26.93
N PHE A 37 -11.75 -17.01 -25.62
CA PHE A 37 -12.29 -16.00 -24.71
C PHE A 37 -11.73 -14.60 -25.04
N PHE A 38 -10.42 -14.46 -25.18
CA PHE A 38 -9.82 -13.17 -25.51
C PHE A 38 -10.17 -12.68 -26.92
N ASP A 39 -10.29 -13.59 -27.88
CA ASP A 39 -10.74 -13.25 -29.24
C ASP A 39 -12.19 -12.75 -29.25
N MET A 40 -13.07 -13.40 -28.48
CA MET A 40 -14.49 -13.03 -28.36
C MET A 40 -14.65 -11.65 -27.72
N HIS A 41 -13.84 -11.33 -26.72
CA HIS A 41 -13.86 -10.05 -26.01
C HIS A 41 -12.87 -9.03 -26.58
N ARG A 42 -12.24 -9.30 -27.73
CA ARG A 42 -11.17 -8.48 -28.30
C ARG A 42 -11.57 -7.01 -28.45
N ALA A 43 -12.80 -6.76 -28.89
CA ALA A 43 -13.33 -5.42 -29.11
C ALA A 43 -13.55 -4.62 -27.80
N TRP A 44 -13.49 -5.29 -26.64
CA TRP A 44 -13.69 -4.66 -25.33
C TRP A 44 -12.37 -4.17 -24.74
N PHE A 45 -11.24 -4.63 -25.28
CA PHE A 45 -9.92 -4.12 -24.94
C PHE A 45 -9.52 -2.97 -25.86
N GLY A 46 -8.73 -2.03 -25.33
CA GLY A 46 -8.12 -0.99 -26.16
C GLY A 46 -7.23 -1.61 -27.26
N PRO A 47 -7.09 -0.99 -28.45
CA PRO A 47 -6.39 -1.58 -29.59
C PRO A 47 -4.97 -2.06 -29.27
N ARG A 48 -4.26 -1.34 -28.40
CA ARG A 48 -2.92 -1.70 -27.93
C ARG A 48 -2.93 -2.96 -27.07
N THR A 49 -3.89 -3.08 -26.16
CA THR A 49 -4.05 -4.26 -25.31
C THR A 49 -4.44 -5.46 -26.17
N ALA A 50 -5.42 -5.31 -27.08
CA ALA A 50 -5.84 -6.36 -27.99
C ALA A 50 -4.66 -6.91 -28.82
N ALA A 51 -3.82 -6.05 -29.40
CA ALA A 51 -2.62 -6.47 -30.12
C ALA A 51 -1.60 -7.20 -29.21
N ALA A 52 -1.42 -6.73 -27.97
CA ALA A 52 -0.54 -7.40 -27.02
C ALA A 52 -1.06 -8.78 -26.59
N MET A 53 -2.38 -9.04 -26.64
CA MET A 53 -2.95 -10.35 -26.30
C MET A 53 -2.65 -11.40 -27.37
N ASP A 54 -2.54 -10.99 -28.64
CA ASP A 54 -2.19 -11.89 -29.76
C ASP A 54 -0.81 -12.52 -29.54
N GLU A 55 0.13 -11.72 -29.03
CA GLU A 55 1.52 -12.11 -28.80
C GLU A 55 1.78 -12.63 -27.38
N ALA A 56 0.84 -12.45 -26.45
CA ALA A 56 0.96 -12.89 -25.06
C ALA A 56 1.17 -14.41 -24.98
N SER A 57 1.90 -14.89 -23.98
CA SER A 57 1.96 -16.33 -23.68
C SER A 57 0.64 -16.80 -23.04
N ASP A 58 0.33 -18.10 -23.14
CA ASP A 58 -0.86 -18.66 -22.48
C ASP A 58 -0.82 -18.44 -20.96
N ASP A 59 0.37 -18.50 -20.35
CA ASP A 59 0.51 -18.23 -18.91
C ASP A 59 0.22 -16.77 -18.56
N LEU A 60 0.60 -15.81 -19.42
CA LEU A 60 0.23 -14.41 -19.21
C LEU A 60 -1.28 -14.23 -19.33
N LEU A 61 -1.91 -14.87 -20.31
CA LEU A 61 -3.36 -14.83 -20.48
C LEU A 61 -4.12 -15.46 -19.29
N ARG A 62 -3.66 -16.60 -18.77
CA ARG A 62 -4.21 -17.21 -17.55
C ARG A 62 -4.11 -16.26 -16.35
N THR A 63 -2.92 -15.68 -16.16
CA THR A 63 -2.69 -14.71 -15.08
C THR A 63 -3.66 -13.53 -15.19
N MET A 64 -3.89 -13.00 -16.39
CA MET A 64 -4.85 -11.93 -16.60
C MET A 64 -6.28 -12.34 -16.25
N LEU A 65 -6.72 -13.56 -16.57
CA LEU A 65 -8.05 -14.04 -16.19
C LEU A 65 -8.20 -14.22 -14.69
N HIS A 66 -7.21 -14.80 -14.00
CA HIS A 66 -7.25 -14.91 -12.55
C HIS A 66 -7.29 -13.54 -11.88
N ILE A 67 -6.55 -12.56 -12.38
CA ILE A 67 -6.62 -11.17 -11.90
C ILE A 67 -8.01 -10.58 -12.17
N ALA A 68 -8.62 -10.83 -13.33
CA ALA A 68 -9.97 -10.36 -13.65
C ALA A 68 -11.03 -10.98 -12.73
N VAL A 69 -10.92 -12.27 -12.39
CA VAL A 69 -11.76 -12.94 -11.41
C VAL A 69 -11.65 -12.26 -10.03
N LEU A 70 -10.43 -11.98 -9.57
CA LEU A 70 -10.21 -11.28 -8.28
C LEU A 70 -10.72 -9.83 -8.27
N ALA A 71 -10.80 -9.18 -9.43
CA ALA A 71 -11.33 -7.82 -9.54
C ALA A 71 -12.87 -7.78 -9.52
N ALA A 72 -13.56 -8.89 -9.78
CA ALA A 72 -15.02 -8.97 -9.83
C ALA A 72 -15.58 -9.53 -8.51
N SER A 73 -16.35 -8.71 -7.79
CA SER A 73 -17.00 -9.10 -6.54
C SER A 73 -18.06 -10.19 -6.72
N GLU A 74 -18.69 -10.19 -7.88
CA GLU A 74 -19.72 -11.10 -8.37
C GLU A 74 -19.20 -12.53 -8.57
N LEU A 75 -17.87 -12.68 -8.68
CA LEU A 75 -17.14 -13.95 -8.83
C LEU A 75 -16.39 -14.34 -7.55
N SER A 76 -16.81 -13.82 -6.40
CA SER A 76 -16.18 -14.08 -5.09
C SER A 76 -16.07 -15.57 -4.73
N ASP A 77 -16.98 -16.41 -5.24
CA ASP A 77 -16.95 -17.86 -5.11
C ASP A 77 -15.74 -18.52 -5.81
N LEU A 78 -15.13 -17.84 -6.78
CA LEU A 78 -13.97 -18.32 -7.55
C LEU A 78 -12.63 -17.71 -7.08
N HIS A 79 -12.66 -16.83 -6.06
CA HIS A 79 -11.47 -16.08 -5.64
C HIS A 79 -10.39 -16.98 -5.02
N ASP A 80 -10.76 -17.92 -4.18
CA ASP A 80 -9.77 -18.76 -3.46
C ASP A 80 -8.99 -19.66 -4.41
N GLU A 81 -9.65 -20.26 -5.40
CA GLU A 81 -8.99 -21.03 -6.46
C GLU A 81 -8.07 -20.15 -7.31
N SER A 82 -8.49 -18.92 -7.62
CA SER A 82 -7.65 -17.98 -8.38
C SER A 82 -6.41 -17.53 -7.59
N ARG A 83 -6.54 -17.29 -6.28
CA ARG A 83 -5.39 -16.98 -5.40
C ARG A 83 -4.43 -18.16 -5.33
N LYS A 84 -4.96 -19.37 -5.16
CA LYS A 84 -4.17 -20.60 -5.10
C LYS A 84 -3.37 -20.79 -6.38
N TRP A 85 -4.01 -20.66 -7.54
CA TRP A 85 -3.34 -20.78 -8.83
C TRP A 85 -2.19 -19.77 -8.98
N LEU A 86 -2.42 -18.50 -8.66
CA LEU A 86 -1.41 -17.44 -8.73
C LEU A 86 -0.22 -17.74 -7.81
N ALA A 87 -0.50 -18.14 -6.57
CA ALA A 87 0.54 -18.45 -5.58
C ALA A 87 1.40 -19.64 -5.99
N GLU A 88 0.79 -20.74 -6.47
CA GLU A 88 1.51 -21.94 -6.90
C GLU A 88 2.40 -21.72 -8.12
N ARG A 89 2.11 -20.68 -8.93
CA ARG A 89 2.94 -20.26 -10.07
C ARG A 89 3.88 -19.09 -9.77
N GLY A 90 4.00 -18.69 -8.51
CA GLY A 90 4.91 -17.64 -8.08
C GLY A 90 4.50 -16.24 -8.54
N HIS A 91 3.25 -16.04 -8.93
CA HIS A 91 2.72 -14.73 -9.24
C HIS A 91 2.36 -13.98 -7.97
N SER A 92 2.73 -12.70 -7.90
CA SER A 92 2.26 -11.83 -6.83
C SER A 92 0.77 -11.58 -6.97
N LEU A 93 0.05 -11.67 -5.86
CA LEU A 93 -1.35 -11.28 -5.85
C LEU A 93 -1.48 -9.77 -6.10
N PRO A 94 -2.54 -9.37 -6.81
CA PRO A 94 -3.04 -8.01 -6.83
C PRO A 94 -2.92 -7.20 -5.50
N PRO A 95 -2.27 -6.02 -5.45
CA PRO A 95 -2.26 -5.15 -4.26
C PRO A 95 -3.64 -4.81 -3.64
N TRP A 96 -4.72 -4.91 -4.41
CA TRP A 96 -6.09 -4.61 -3.98
C TRP A 96 -6.83 -5.87 -3.46
N ASP A 97 -6.30 -7.07 -3.68
CA ASP A 97 -6.88 -8.30 -3.14
C ASP A 97 -6.92 -8.27 -1.60
N VAL A 98 -7.97 -8.84 -1.03
CA VAL A 98 -8.24 -8.81 0.42
C VAL A 98 -7.26 -9.64 1.24
N THR A 99 -6.62 -10.65 0.63
CA THR A 99 -5.70 -11.56 1.30
C THR A 99 -4.24 -11.09 1.22
N VAL A 100 -3.95 -10.14 0.32
CA VAL A 100 -2.67 -9.44 0.35
C VAL A 100 -2.62 -8.66 1.66
N PRO A 101 -1.62 -8.90 2.52
CA PRO A 101 -1.45 -8.13 3.74
C PRO A 101 -1.37 -6.65 3.38
N ARG A 102 -2.43 -5.90 3.68
CA ARG A 102 -2.54 -4.49 3.31
C ARG A 102 -1.63 -3.70 4.23
N SER A 103 -0.39 -3.51 3.78
CA SER A 103 0.58 -2.63 4.41
C SER A 103 0.29 -1.15 4.16
N ALA A 104 -0.70 -0.79 3.35
CA ALA A 104 -1.05 0.59 2.98
C ALA A 104 -1.53 1.49 4.12
N GLN A 105 -1.49 0.96 5.36
CA GLN A 105 -1.63 1.71 6.58
C GLN A 105 -0.57 1.28 7.59
N ARG A 106 -0.14 2.22 8.44
CA ARG A 106 0.77 1.93 9.54
C ARG A 106 0.43 2.78 10.75
N MET A 107 0.44 2.14 11.91
CA MET A 107 0.28 2.82 13.18
C MET A 107 1.51 3.70 13.46
N ILE A 108 1.24 4.95 13.83
CA ILE A 108 2.25 5.85 14.38
C ILE A 108 2.41 5.47 15.84
N SER A 109 3.57 4.92 16.20
CA SER A 109 3.87 4.53 17.57
C SER A 109 5.27 4.97 17.96
N PHE A 110 5.44 5.31 19.24
CA PHE A 110 6.73 5.63 19.83
C PHE A 110 6.69 5.27 21.32
N GLY A 111 7.68 4.48 21.76
CA GLY A 111 7.62 3.81 23.06
C GLY A 111 6.36 2.95 23.18
N ASN A 112 5.65 3.09 24.30
CA ASN A 112 4.40 2.35 24.56
C ASN A 112 3.14 3.14 24.12
N ARG A 113 3.30 4.21 23.35
CA ARG A 113 2.20 5.11 22.96
C ARG A 113 1.85 4.97 21.48
N ILE A 114 0.56 5.09 21.19
CA ILE A 114 0.00 5.12 19.83
C ILE A 114 -0.47 6.55 19.56
N TYR A 115 0.07 7.17 18.52
CA TYR A 115 -0.21 8.55 18.14
C TYR A 115 -1.21 8.66 16.99
N GLY A 116 -1.51 7.55 16.29
CA GLY A 116 -2.46 7.55 15.19
C GLY A 116 -2.15 6.51 14.13
N VAL A 117 -2.64 6.76 12.93
CA VAL A 117 -2.42 5.93 11.74
C VAL A 117 -2.10 6.81 10.53
N VAL A 118 -1.20 6.32 9.69
CA VAL A 118 -0.96 6.84 8.34
C VAL A 118 -1.53 5.82 7.36
N GLU A 119 -2.33 6.27 6.41
CA GLU A 119 -2.85 5.50 5.28
C GLU A 119 -2.31 6.16 4.00
N TRP A 120 -1.85 5.38 3.02
CA TRP A 120 -1.35 5.93 1.75
C TRP A 120 -2.02 5.34 0.51
N GLU A 121 -2.83 4.29 0.66
CA GLU A 121 -3.72 3.79 -0.39
C GLU A 121 -5.07 3.34 0.22
N PRO A 122 -6.20 3.53 -0.49
CA PRO A 122 -6.33 4.21 -1.79
C PRO A 122 -6.27 5.75 -1.68
N VAL A 123 -6.38 6.28 -0.46
CA VAL A 123 -6.35 7.72 -0.17
C VAL A 123 -5.23 8.00 0.81
N ARG A 124 -4.41 9.02 0.52
CA ARG A 124 -3.38 9.49 1.45
C ARG A 124 -4.04 10.22 2.59
N ARG A 125 -3.92 9.69 3.80
CA ARG A 125 -4.55 10.22 5.01
C ARG A 125 -3.64 10.03 6.21
N VAL A 126 -3.63 11.01 7.09
CA VAL A 126 -3.07 10.88 8.44
C VAL A 126 -4.21 11.13 9.42
N GLN A 127 -4.43 10.18 10.31
CA GLN A 127 -5.38 10.33 11.42
C GLN A 127 -4.61 10.23 12.73
N LEU A 128 -4.42 11.37 13.38
CA LEU A 128 -3.85 11.41 14.72
C LEU A 128 -4.89 11.01 15.77
N ALA A 129 -4.42 10.44 16.88
CA ALA A 129 -5.25 10.10 18.01
C ALA A 129 -5.96 11.37 18.55
N PRO A 130 -7.23 11.27 18.96
CA PRO A 130 -7.92 12.40 19.58
C PRO A 130 -7.27 12.74 20.92
N GLY A 131 -7.22 14.04 21.26
CA GLY A 131 -6.74 14.50 22.58
C GLY A 131 -5.23 14.57 22.75
N LEU A 132 -4.43 14.41 21.68
CA LEU A 132 -2.99 14.70 21.74
C LEU A 132 -2.76 16.17 22.07
N ASP A 133 -1.87 16.41 23.04
CA ASP A 133 -1.34 17.72 23.35
C ASP A 133 -0.39 18.21 22.23
N GLU A 134 0.04 19.47 22.32
CA GLU A 134 0.85 20.08 21.26
C GLU A 134 2.22 19.40 21.07
N PRO A 135 2.95 19.03 22.14
CA PRO A 135 4.17 18.23 22.00
C PRO A 135 3.95 16.88 21.31
N ASP A 136 2.97 16.10 21.75
CA ASP A 136 2.67 14.79 21.16
C ASP A 136 2.24 14.94 19.70
N ARG A 137 1.47 15.98 19.37
CA ARG A 137 1.04 16.28 17.98
C ARG A 137 2.23 16.60 17.07
N THR A 138 3.15 17.43 17.53
CA THR A 138 4.35 17.81 16.76
C THR A 138 5.19 16.57 16.44
N TRP A 139 5.41 15.72 17.44
CA TRP A 139 6.16 14.48 17.27
C TRP A 139 5.43 13.48 16.34
N ALA A 140 4.13 13.30 16.54
CA ALA A 140 3.30 12.43 15.71
C ALA A 140 3.31 12.85 14.23
N THR A 141 3.26 14.14 13.96
CA THR A 141 3.33 14.68 12.59
C THR A 141 4.68 14.36 11.94
N ALA A 142 5.79 14.52 12.66
CA ALA A 142 7.12 14.20 12.11
C ALA A 142 7.28 12.70 11.80
N LEU A 143 6.78 11.83 12.68
CA LEU A 143 6.73 10.38 12.41
C LEU A 143 5.85 10.06 11.20
N ALA A 144 4.70 10.72 11.06
CA ALA A 144 3.80 10.52 9.93
C ALA A 144 4.45 10.91 8.59
N VAL A 145 5.25 11.99 8.57
CA VAL A 145 6.04 12.37 7.39
C VAL A 145 7.04 11.27 7.05
N GLY A 146 7.81 10.76 8.02
CA GLY A 146 8.77 9.68 7.77
C GLY A 146 8.11 8.41 7.22
N ILE A 147 6.95 8.03 7.77
CA ILE A 147 6.16 6.88 7.28
C ILE A 147 5.64 7.14 5.86
N GLY A 148 5.13 8.34 5.58
CA GLY A 148 4.60 8.69 4.27
C GLY A 148 5.65 8.78 3.16
N GLU A 149 6.86 9.27 3.48
CA GLU A 149 7.99 9.37 2.54
C GLU A 149 8.56 8.00 2.18
N ARG A 150 8.71 7.11 3.17
CA ARG A 150 9.30 5.78 3.01
C ARG A 150 8.54 4.75 3.86
N PRO A 151 7.41 4.22 3.36
CA PRO A 151 6.60 3.25 4.09
C PRO A 151 7.33 2.01 4.60
N GLN A 152 8.39 1.60 3.89
CA GLN A 152 9.21 0.42 4.19
C GLN A 152 10.21 0.62 5.35
N TRP A 153 10.42 1.85 5.83
CA TRP A 153 11.33 2.09 6.95
C TRP A 153 10.86 1.40 8.23
N THR A 154 11.78 0.85 9.00
CA THR A 154 11.54 0.34 10.35
C THR A 154 11.07 1.46 11.29
N ASN A 155 10.54 1.12 12.47
CA ASN A 155 10.15 2.14 13.46
C ASN A 155 11.36 2.98 13.89
N GLU A 156 12.53 2.36 14.04
CA GLU A 156 13.75 3.05 14.42
C GLU A 156 14.20 4.05 13.36
N GLU A 157 14.18 3.68 12.08
CA GLU A 157 14.52 4.58 10.97
C GLU A 157 13.57 5.77 10.88
N VAL A 158 12.26 5.56 11.05
CA VAL A 158 11.26 6.63 11.10
C VAL A 158 11.51 7.55 12.31
N CYS A 159 11.78 7.00 13.49
CA CYS A 159 12.06 7.80 14.69
C CYS A 159 13.34 8.62 14.51
N ARG A 160 14.39 8.04 13.94
CA ARG A 160 15.64 8.74 13.61
C ARG A 160 15.37 9.89 12.64
N TYR A 161 14.63 9.64 11.58
CA TYR A 161 14.24 10.68 10.62
C TYR A 161 13.44 11.81 11.30
N ALA A 162 12.42 11.48 12.08
CA ALA A 162 11.59 12.45 12.81
C ALA A 162 12.42 13.27 13.81
N ALA A 163 13.37 12.65 14.51
CA ALA A 163 14.25 13.32 15.46
C ALA A 163 15.10 14.39 14.76
N TYR A 164 15.70 14.08 13.61
CA TYR A 164 16.46 15.07 12.85
C TYR A 164 15.56 16.12 12.19
N LEU A 165 14.36 15.74 11.75
CA LEU A 165 13.41 16.66 11.14
C LEU A 165 12.97 17.76 12.11
N VAL A 166 12.69 17.40 13.38
CA VAL A 166 12.14 18.35 14.36
C VAL A 166 13.21 19.08 15.15
N MET A 167 14.29 18.38 15.53
CA MET A 167 15.30 18.93 16.44
C MET A 167 16.60 19.34 15.73
N GLY A 168 16.76 18.97 14.46
CA GLY A 168 17.95 19.31 13.69
C GLY A 168 19.24 18.69 14.24
N VAL A 169 20.33 18.94 13.52
CA VAL A 169 21.68 18.52 13.93
C VAL A 169 22.37 19.65 14.68
N SER A 170 22.62 20.77 14.01
CA SER A 170 23.32 21.93 14.58
C SER A 170 22.55 22.57 15.74
N GLU A 171 21.25 22.79 15.56
CA GLU A 171 20.40 23.45 16.56
C GLU A 171 20.34 22.63 17.87
N PHE A 172 20.14 21.31 17.78
CA PHE A 172 20.17 20.45 18.95
C PHE A 172 21.54 20.44 19.64
N SER A 173 22.62 20.39 18.85
CA SER A 173 23.98 20.31 19.38
C SER A 173 24.35 21.56 20.20
N GLU A 174 23.99 22.75 19.73
CA GLU A 174 24.22 24.02 20.43
C GLU A 174 23.47 24.12 21.77
N GLN A 175 22.34 23.43 21.90
CA GLN A 175 21.48 23.47 23.09
C GLN A 175 21.64 22.23 23.99
N ARG A 176 22.53 21.29 23.67
CA ARG A 176 22.65 19.97 24.32
C ARG A 176 22.89 20.02 25.83
N TRP A 177 23.43 21.14 26.33
CA TRP A 177 23.69 21.40 27.75
C TRP A 177 22.41 21.61 28.57
N ARG A 178 21.28 21.95 27.93
CA ARG A 178 19.98 22.11 28.59
C ARG A 178 19.41 20.77 29.07
N SER A 179 18.46 20.82 29.99
CA SER A 179 17.75 19.62 30.47
C SER A 179 16.82 19.05 29.40
N ASP A 180 16.38 17.80 29.58
CA ASP A 180 15.42 17.17 28.66
C ASP A 180 14.10 17.93 28.60
N ASP A 181 13.63 18.44 29.74
CA ASP A 181 12.37 19.19 29.83
C ASP A 181 12.48 20.57 29.16
N GLU A 182 13.63 21.23 29.31
CA GLU A 182 13.89 22.51 28.63
C GLU A 182 13.96 22.34 27.11
N LEU A 183 14.60 21.27 26.63
CA LEU A 183 14.66 20.95 25.20
C LEU A 183 13.29 20.50 24.66
N ALA A 184 12.55 19.72 25.44
CA ALA A 184 11.20 19.27 25.09
C ALA A 184 10.25 20.46 24.91
N ALA A 185 10.32 21.43 25.83
CA ALA A 185 9.57 22.67 25.73
C ALA A 185 10.02 23.54 24.54
N TRP A 186 11.34 23.63 24.30
CA TRP A 186 11.91 24.41 23.20
C TRP A 186 11.48 23.89 21.83
N PHE A 187 11.69 22.59 21.58
CA PHE A 187 11.36 21.94 20.31
C PHE A 187 9.89 21.53 20.21
N ARG A 188 9.12 21.71 21.29
CA ARG A 188 7.70 21.32 21.39
C ARG A 188 7.51 19.84 21.05
N VAL A 189 8.29 18.98 21.70
CA VAL A 189 8.20 17.52 21.55
C VAL A 189 8.15 16.86 22.93
N PRO A 190 7.72 15.59 23.04
CA PRO A 190 7.77 14.87 24.30
C PRO A 190 9.21 14.69 24.79
N ALA A 191 9.42 14.70 26.11
CA ALA A 191 10.75 14.49 26.71
C ALA A 191 11.40 13.17 26.27
N ASP A 192 10.59 12.13 26.02
CA ASP A 192 11.07 10.84 25.51
C ASP A 192 11.69 10.96 24.11
N ALA A 193 11.18 11.85 23.26
CA ALA A 193 11.75 12.12 21.94
C ALA A 193 13.10 12.85 22.04
N VAL A 194 13.26 13.74 23.02
CA VAL A 194 14.54 14.40 23.34
C VAL A 194 15.57 13.37 23.81
N ARG A 195 15.19 12.47 24.73
CA ARG A 195 16.07 11.39 25.19
C ARG A 195 16.54 10.51 24.03
N PHE A 196 15.62 10.12 23.16
CA PHE A 196 15.97 9.39 21.94
C PHE A 196 16.92 10.20 21.03
N ARG A 197 16.67 11.50 20.82
CA ARG A 197 17.56 12.36 20.02
C ARG A 197 18.96 12.48 20.60
N ARG A 198 19.13 12.44 21.93
CA ARG A 198 20.47 12.44 22.57
C ARG A 198 21.28 11.18 22.25
N GLU A 199 20.64 10.04 22.02
CA GLU A 199 21.31 8.80 21.64
C GLU A 199 21.81 8.84 20.18
N LEU A 200 21.30 9.77 19.38
CA LEU A 200 21.69 9.97 17.98
C LEU A 200 22.90 10.91 17.84
N PRO A 201 23.74 10.69 16.81
CA PRO A 201 24.90 11.53 16.56
C PRO A 201 24.52 12.96 16.13
N ASP A 202 25.35 13.92 16.54
CA ASP A 202 25.23 15.33 16.12
C ASP A 202 26.04 15.65 14.86
N GLN A 203 26.51 14.62 14.16
CA GLN A 203 27.16 14.73 12.87
C GLN A 203 26.65 13.58 12.01
N LEU A 204 26.10 13.91 10.85
CA LEU A 204 25.73 12.93 9.85
C LEU A 204 26.98 12.66 9.01
N SER A 205 27.61 11.50 9.20
CA SER A 205 28.66 11.06 8.28
C SER A 205 28.06 10.93 6.89
N ALA A 206 28.61 11.66 5.92
CA ALA A 206 28.28 11.42 4.52
C ALA A 206 28.72 9.98 4.18
N VAL A 207 27.74 9.14 3.83
CA VAL A 207 27.99 7.87 3.14
C VAL A 207 28.07 8.16 1.65
#